data_AF-A0A7Z9ZKU2-F1
#
_entry.id   AF-A0A7Z9ZKU2-F1
#
_cell.length_a   1.000
_cell.length_b   1.000
_cell.length_c   1.000
_cell.angle_alpha   90.00
_cell.angle_beta   90.00
_cell.angle_gamma   90.00
#
_symmetry.space_group_name_H-M   'P 1'
#
loop_
_entity.id
_entity.type
_entity.pdbx_description
1 polymer ?
#
loop_
_entity_poly.entity_id
_entity_poly.type
_entity_poly.pdbx_seq_one_letter_code
_entity_poly.pdbx_strand_id
1 'polypeptide(L)'
;MVEFSPPEAPLEEEYWSALVEGGEHGGQAAPPLPPEEVWRSLGLEEGNRPTDSPTFSTDGRWEEALRAMETDEVLELPVVGYNRGGLLVEWNGHQGFVPASHLEGLSTY
;
A
#
# COMPACT_ATOMS: atom_id res chain seq x y z
N MET A 1 -22.27 -12.11 16.02
CA MET A 1 -22.44 -13.06 14.90
C MET A 1 -21.55 -12.52 13.81
N VAL A 2 -20.35 -13.08 13.65
CA VAL A 2 -19.38 -12.56 12.67
C VAL A 2 -19.81 -13.08 11.32
N GLU A 3 -20.28 -12.19 10.47
CA GLU A 3 -20.73 -12.50 9.12
C GLU A 3 -19.49 -12.71 8.25
N PHE A 4 -19.23 -13.97 7.89
CA PHE A 4 -18.11 -14.32 7.03
C PHE A 4 -18.48 -13.99 5.59
N SER A 5 -17.77 -13.04 4.99
CA SER A 5 -17.94 -12.69 3.57
C SER A 5 -17.04 -13.58 2.70
N PRO A 6 -17.54 -14.10 1.57
CA PRO A 6 -16.79 -15.04 0.72
C PRO A 6 -15.56 -14.38 0.09
N PRO A 7 -14.51 -15.17 -0.24
CA PRO A 7 -13.25 -14.68 -0.83
C PRO A 7 -13.40 -14.12 -2.25
N GLU A 8 -14.58 -14.24 -2.86
CA GLU A 8 -14.93 -13.70 -4.19
C GLU A 8 -15.73 -12.38 -4.10
N ALA A 9 -15.91 -11.82 -2.90
CA ALA A 9 -16.53 -10.51 -2.76
C ALA A 9 -15.77 -9.45 -3.57
N PRO A 10 -16.46 -8.53 -4.27
CA PRO A 10 -15.78 -7.45 -4.97
C PRO A 10 -14.91 -6.69 -3.96
N LEU A 11 -13.74 -6.21 -4.41
CA LEU A 11 -12.73 -5.49 -3.59
C LEU A 11 -13.22 -4.08 -3.17
N GLU A 12 -14.46 -4.01 -2.70
CA GLU A 12 -15.18 -2.83 -2.29
C GLU A 12 -14.83 -2.48 -0.85
N GLU A 13 -15.24 -1.29 -0.43
CA GLU A 13 -14.91 -0.70 0.87
C GLU A 13 -15.38 -1.54 2.06
N GLU A 14 -16.45 -2.32 1.88
CA GLU A 14 -17.00 -3.22 2.90
C GLU A 14 -16.07 -4.41 3.18
N TYR A 15 -15.37 -4.91 2.16
CA TYR A 15 -14.38 -5.97 2.31
C TYR A 15 -13.17 -5.50 3.13
N TRP A 16 -12.66 -4.30 2.84
CA TRP A 16 -11.56 -3.70 3.60
C TRP A 16 -11.97 -3.34 5.03
N SER A 17 -13.22 -2.90 5.23
CA SER A 17 -13.77 -2.64 6.57
C SER A 17 -13.81 -3.91 7.41
N ALA A 18 -14.29 -5.02 6.85
CA ALA A 18 -14.32 -6.31 7.54
C ALA A 18 -12.91 -6.84 7.90
N LEU A 19 -11.92 -6.62 7.02
CA LEU A 19 -10.54 -7.04 7.28
C LEU A 19 -9.87 -6.22 8.39
N VAL A 20 -10.08 -4.89 8.41
CA VAL A 20 -9.54 -4.01 9.46
C VAL A 20 -10.22 -4.31 10.80
N GLU A 21 -11.55 -4.41 10.81
CA GLU A 21 -12.32 -4.76 12.01
C GLU A 21 -11.93 -6.15 12.55
N GLY A 22 -11.72 -7.13 11.67
CA GLY A 22 -11.22 -8.45 12.04
C GLY A 22 -9.76 -8.46 12.51
N GLY A 23 -8.93 -7.58 11.97
CA GLY A 23 -7.52 -7.43 12.31
C GLY A 23 -7.27 -6.77 13.67
N GLU A 24 -8.13 -5.83 14.09
CA GLU A 24 -8.06 -5.20 15.41
C GLU A 24 -8.31 -6.19 16.57
N HIS A 25 -9.01 -7.29 16.29
CA HIS A 25 -9.27 -8.38 17.25
C HIS A 25 -8.28 -9.55 17.13
N GLY A 26 -7.40 -9.53 16.12
CA GLY A 26 -6.29 -10.46 15.96
C GLY A 26 -5.16 -10.10 16.92
N GLY A 27 -5.31 -10.44 18.20
CA GLY A 27 -4.34 -10.18 19.27
C GLY A 27 -2.96 -10.84 19.12
N GLN A 28 -2.63 -11.36 17.94
CA GLN A 28 -1.30 -11.83 17.59
C GLN A 28 -0.90 -11.19 16.27
N ALA A 29 0.01 -10.20 16.33
CA ALA A 29 0.88 -9.94 15.19
C ALA A 29 1.47 -11.29 14.79
N ALA A 30 1.32 -11.68 13.52
CA ALA A 30 1.97 -12.88 13.02
C ALA A 30 3.45 -12.82 13.47
N PRO A 31 3.97 -13.85 14.17
CA PRO A 31 5.37 -13.83 14.56
C PRO A 31 6.19 -13.54 13.29
N PRO A 32 7.17 -12.63 13.34
CA PRO A 32 7.94 -12.27 12.16
C PRO A 32 8.53 -13.55 11.61
N LEU A 33 7.95 -14.04 10.52
CA LEU A 33 8.46 -15.21 9.84
C LEU A 33 9.84 -14.81 9.32
N PRO A 34 10.88 -15.64 9.53
CA PRO A 34 12.14 -15.39 8.88
C PRO A 34 11.90 -15.31 7.37
N PRO A 35 12.61 -14.42 6.63
CA PRO A 35 12.30 -14.12 5.23
C PRO A 35 12.14 -15.38 4.39
N GLU A 36 12.98 -16.40 4.60
CA GLU A 36 12.89 -17.72 3.96
C GLU A 36 11.49 -18.37 4.01
N GLU A 37 10.79 -18.28 5.15
CA GLU A 37 9.47 -18.89 5.34
C GLU A 37 8.37 -18.06 4.66
N VAL A 38 8.54 -16.74 4.60
CA VAL A 38 7.65 -15.84 3.82
C VAL A 38 7.77 -16.16 2.34
N TRP A 39 9.00 -16.31 1.82
CA TRP A 39 9.23 -16.68 0.42
C TRP A 39 8.65 -18.06 0.10
N ARG A 40 8.82 -19.04 0.98
CA ARG A 40 8.22 -20.38 0.85
C ARG A 40 6.69 -20.33 0.85
N SER A 41 6.08 -19.59 1.76
CA SER A 41 4.61 -19.47 1.86
C SER A 41 3.97 -18.80 0.65
N LEU A 42 4.71 -17.90 -0.02
CA LEU A 42 4.34 -17.30 -1.30
C LEU A 42 4.63 -18.21 -2.52
N GLY A 43 5.15 -19.42 -2.31
CA GLY A 43 5.48 -20.37 -3.38
C GLY A 43 6.74 -20.02 -4.19
N LEU A 44 7.63 -19.18 -3.64
CA LEU A 44 8.85 -18.70 -4.27
C LEU A 44 10.09 -19.56 -3.92
N GLU A 45 9.92 -20.88 -3.82
CA GLU A 45 11.04 -21.81 -3.61
C GLU A 45 11.94 -21.89 -4.86
N GLU A 46 13.24 -22.09 -4.63
CA GLU A 46 14.41 -21.78 -5.45
C GLU A 46 14.57 -22.49 -6.82
N GLY A 47 13.51 -23.05 -7.41
CA GLY A 47 13.58 -23.78 -8.68
C GLY A 47 13.46 -22.94 -9.95
N ASN A 48 12.98 -21.70 -9.85
CA ASN A 48 12.78 -20.82 -11.00
C ASN A 48 13.07 -19.37 -10.61
N ARG A 49 14.28 -19.08 -10.11
CA ARG A 49 14.76 -17.69 -10.04
C ARG A 49 14.80 -17.17 -11.48
N PRO A 50 14.01 -16.15 -11.87
CA PRO A 50 14.37 -15.36 -13.03
C PRO A 50 15.81 -14.91 -12.78
N THR A 51 16.73 -15.24 -13.70
CA THR A 51 18.11 -14.71 -13.64
C THR A 51 18.14 -13.21 -13.99
N ASP A 52 16.98 -12.62 -14.25
CA ASP A 52 16.73 -11.24 -13.86
C ASP A 52 16.51 -11.23 -12.34
N SER A 53 17.60 -11.07 -11.58
CA SER A 53 17.50 -10.16 -10.44
C SER A 53 16.69 -8.98 -10.94
N PRO A 54 15.58 -8.56 -10.30
CA PRO A 54 14.94 -7.32 -10.70
C PRO A 54 16.08 -6.32 -10.65
N THR A 55 16.49 -5.90 -11.83
CA THR A 55 17.15 -4.63 -11.99
C THR A 55 16.07 -3.73 -11.44
N PHE A 56 16.16 -3.40 -10.16
CA PHE A 56 15.58 -2.19 -9.65
C PHE A 56 16.27 -1.15 -10.51
N SER A 57 15.70 -0.90 -11.67
CA SER A 57 16.03 0.26 -12.46
C SER A 57 15.67 1.37 -11.51
N THR A 58 16.68 1.90 -10.84
CA THR A 58 16.64 3.20 -10.21
C THR A 58 16.40 4.15 -11.37
N ASP A 59 15.13 4.27 -11.77
CA ASP A 59 14.68 5.08 -12.90
C ASP A 59 14.91 6.58 -12.62
N GLY A 60 15.80 6.96 -11.68
CA GLY A 60 16.01 8.32 -11.19
C GLY A 60 14.86 8.85 -10.34
N ARG A 61 13.68 8.25 -10.48
CA ARG A 61 12.42 8.70 -9.88
C ARG A 61 12.47 8.63 -8.37
N TRP A 62 12.99 7.57 -7.77
CA TRP A 62 13.11 7.56 -6.30
C TRP A 62 14.14 8.57 -5.79
N GLU A 63 15.22 8.83 -6.53
CA GLU A 63 16.15 9.91 -6.20
C GLU A 63 15.53 11.30 -6.34
N GLU A 64 14.62 11.51 -7.29
CA GLU A 64 13.82 12.74 -7.39
C GLU A 64 12.86 12.90 -6.21
N ALA A 65 12.22 11.80 -5.76
CA ALA A 65 11.31 11.84 -4.62
C ALA A 65 12.07 12.22 -3.35
N LEU A 66 13.24 11.61 -3.17
CA LEU A 66 14.11 11.89 -2.04
C LEU A 66 14.58 13.35 -2.06
N ARG A 67 14.98 13.87 -3.22
CA ARG A 67 15.38 15.28 -3.36
C ARG A 67 14.24 16.22 -3.03
N ALA A 68 13.05 16.01 -3.60
CA ALA A 68 11.87 16.82 -3.32
C ALA A 68 11.54 16.83 -1.81
N MET A 69 11.65 15.68 -1.15
CA MET A 69 11.48 15.56 0.30
C MET A 69 12.57 16.32 1.09
N GLU A 70 13.84 16.17 0.72
CA GLU A 70 14.97 16.84 1.39
C GLU A 70 14.92 18.36 1.25
N THR A 71 14.39 18.86 0.14
CA THR A 71 14.25 20.30 -0.12
C THR A 71 12.92 20.88 0.36
N ASP A 72 12.04 20.06 0.95
CA ASP A 72 10.67 20.45 1.33
C ASP A 72 9.91 21.08 0.16
N GLU A 73 10.05 20.47 -1.04
CA GLU A 73 9.42 20.95 -2.26
C GLU A 73 7.92 20.67 -2.25
N VAL A 74 7.12 21.69 -2.59
CA VAL A 74 5.67 21.54 -2.76
C VAL A 74 5.38 20.99 -4.15
N LEU A 75 4.83 19.77 -4.21
CA LEU A 75 4.47 19.10 -5.45
C LEU A 75 2.97 19.26 -5.77
N GLU A 76 2.66 19.63 -7.01
CA GLU A 76 1.30 19.62 -7.54
C GLU A 76 1.03 18.29 -8.27
N LEU A 77 0.24 17.42 -7.64
CA LEU A 77 0.01 16.05 -8.11
C LEU A 77 -1.46 15.78 -8.42
N PRO A 78 -1.78 15.07 -9.52
CA PRO A 78 -3.15 14.66 -9.79
C PRO A 78 -3.64 13.63 -8.78
N VAL A 79 -4.84 13.84 -8.24
CA VAL A 79 -5.56 12.84 -7.44
C VAL A 79 -6.17 11.81 -8.38
N VAL A 80 -5.82 10.54 -8.20
CA VAL A 80 -6.26 9.42 -9.04
C VAL A 80 -7.23 8.48 -8.33
N GLY A 81 -7.43 8.64 -7.03
CA GLY A 81 -8.38 7.86 -6.26
C GLY A 81 -8.45 8.31 -4.80
N TYR A 82 -9.28 7.65 -4.02
CA TYR A 82 -9.42 7.89 -2.59
C TYR A 82 -9.94 6.64 -1.87
N ASN A 83 -9.74 6.59 -0.56
CA ASN A 83 -10.39 5.68 0.36
C ASN A 83 -10.73 6.43 1.67
N ARG A 84 -11.34 5.76 2.65
CA ARG A 84 -11.66 6.38 3.96
C ARG A 84 -10.44 6.98 4.66
N GLY A 85 -9.27 6.43 4.42
CA GLY A 85 -8.02 6.85 5.05
C GLY A 85 -7.34 8.04 4.37
N GLY A 86 -7.67 8.38 3.11
CA GLY A 86 -6.98 9.43 2.37
C GLY A 86 -7.12 9.38 0.85
N LEU A 87 -6.27 10.16 0.17
CA LEU A 87 -6.23 10.27 -1.29
C LEU A 87 -5.06 9.47 -1.87
N LEU A 88 -5.27 8.91 -3.05
CA LEU A 88 -4.21 8.37 -3.90
C LEU A 88 -3.84 9.43 -4.94
N VAL A 89 -2.56 9.77 -5.02
CA VAL A 89 -2.02 10.72 -6.01
C VAL A 89 -1.08 9.98 -6.97
N GLU A 90 -0.93 10.46 -8.19
CA GLU A 90 0.03 9.92 -9.15
C GLU A 90 1.24 10.85 -9.28
N TRP A 91 2.43 10.24 -9.33
CA TRP A 91 3.70 10.92 -9.45
C TRP A 91 4.69 10.07 -10.25
N ASN A 92 5.05 10.52 -11.44
CA ASN A 92 6.04 9.87 -12.31
C ASN A 92 5.77 8.36 -12.55
N GLY A 93 4.50 7.97 -12.64
CA GLY A 93 4.08 6.58 -12.81
C GLY A 93 4.07 5.76 -11.51
N HIS A 94 4.30 6.39 -10.36
CA HIS A 94 4.12 5.81 -9.02
C HIS A 94 2.89 6.40 -8.33
N GLN A 95 2.29 5.63 -7.43
CA GLN A 95 1.20 6.12 -6.60
C GLN A 95 1.73 6.58 -5.24
N GLY A 96 1.37 7.81 -4.87
CA GLY A 96 1.54 8.36 -3.53
C GLY A 96 0.24 8.32 -2.74
N PHE A 97 0.33 8.49 -1.42
CA PHE A 97 -0.83 8.51 -0.52
C PHE A 97 -0.79 9.75 0.38
N VAL A 98 -1.92 10.46 0.45
CA VAL A 98 -2.11 11.60 1.33
C VAL A 98 -3.16 11.24 2.39
N PRO A 99 -2.76 11.07 3.67
CA PRO A 99 -3.69 10.77 4.75
C PRO A 99 -4.78 11.82 4.90
N ALA A 100 -6.01 11.40 5.22
CA ALA A 100 -7.14 12.28 5.43
C ALA A 100 -6.89 13.32 6.54
N SER A 101 -6.11 12.96 7.57
CA SER A 101 -5.70 13.87 8.64
C SER A 101 -4.76 15.00 8.19
N HIS A 102 -4.19 14.91 6.99
CA HIS A 102 -3.31 15.94 6.41
C HIS A 102 -4.03 16.80 5.35
N LEU A 103 -5.31 16.53 5.10
CA LEU A 103 -6.11 17.29 4.15
C LEU A 103 -6.73 18.49 4.86
N GLU A 104 -6.34 19.69 4.42
CA GLU A 104 -6.90 20.95 4.90
C GLU A 104 -7.98 21.47 3.94
N GLY A 105 -9.01 22.12 4.46
CA GLY A 105 -10.02 22.79 3.63
C GLY A 105 -11.08 21.89 2.98
N LEU A 106 -11.18 20.62 3.40
CA LEU A 106 -12.37 19.80 3.11
C LEU A 106 -13.56 20.37 3.89
N SER A 107 -14.29 21.28 3.27
CA SER A 107 -15.53 21.80 3.84
C SER A 107 -16.55 20.66 3.94
N THR A 108 -16.86 20.25 5.16
CA THR A 108 -18.03 19.45 5.48
C THR A 108 -19.26 20.28 5.12
N TYR A 109 -19.79 20.10 3.91
CA TYR A 109 -21.13 20.59 3.57
C TYR A 109 -22.19 19.86 4.39
#